data_AF-A0A3S2PNK6-F1
#
_entry.id   AF-A0A3S2PNK6-F1
#
_cell.length_a   1.000
_cell.length_b   1.000
_cell.length_c   1.000
_cell.angle_alpha   90.00
_cell.angle_beta   90.00
_cell.angle_gamma   90.00
#
_symmetry.space_group_name_H-M   'P 1'
#
loop_
_entity.id
_entity.type
_entity.pdbx_description
1 polymer ?
#
loop_
_entity_poly.entity_id
_entity_poly.type
_entity_poly.pdbx_seq_one_letter_code
_entity_poly.pdbx_strand_id
1 'polypeptide(L)'
;MDESRLQEIKWQLNQSQAVNEVMLIVFNTVGEPIQGLASLSDRLKRMISVLLDGMHKPDFKFDESLEAISAQVCCELNKSLTERNYPALTSEVQTMLTGQICSIPQKDNPIRTLVEDRVQQYFTVLLSDPKPLTKLEQVPAGLTPIKAELGLIGRKFISLVNYNRAIYGPFYADIIRKLLFSNGPPAGSLPQKTAQDSVSQD
;
A
#
# COMPACT_ATOMS: atom_id res chain seq x y z
N MET A 1 -5.94 9.95 -16.41
CA MET A 1 -4.51 9.57 -16.51
C MET A 1 -3.91 9.32 -15.12
N ASP A 2 -4.16 10.16 -14.13
CA ASP A 2 -3.64 9.91 -12.76
C ASP A 2 -4.43 8.84 -12.00
N GLU A 3 -5.72 8.70 -12.26
CA GLU A 3 -6.54 7.64 -11.67
C GLU A 3 -5.98 6.23 -11.99
N SER A 4 -5.68 5.94 -13.26
CA SER A 4 -5.13 4.64 -13.65
C SER A 4 -3.75 4.38 -13.02
N ARG A 5 -2.91 5.42 -12.89
CA ARG A 5 -1.62 5.33 -12.19
C ARG A 5 -1.81 5.04 -10.70
N LEU A 6 -2.81 5.65 -10.07
CA LEU A 6 -3.12 5.41 -8.66
C LEU A 6 -3.70 4.01 -8.44
N GLN A 7 -4.55 3.52 -9.34
CA GLN A 7 -5.07 2.15 -9.30
C GLN A 7 -3.94 1.13 -9.42
N GLU A 8 -3.00 1.35 -10.35
CA GLU A 8 -1.81 0.50 -10.49
C GLU A 8 -0.96 0.46 -9.22
N ILE A 9 -0.73 1.63 -8.58
CA ILE A 9 -0.04 1.72 -7.28
C ILE A 9 -0.78 0.92 -6.22
N LYS A 10 -2.12 1.07 -6.15
CA LYS A 10 -2.97 0.35 -5.19
C LYS A 10 -2.89 -1.17 -5.40
N TRP A 11 -2.94 -1.64 -6.63
CA TRP A 11 -2.84 -3.07 -6.95
C TRP A 11 -1.49 -3.64 -6.54
N GLN A 12 -0.38 -2.97 -6.89
CA GLN A 12 0.97 -3.37 -6.50
C GLN A 12 1.13 -3.38 -4.97
N LEU A 13 0.53 -2.40 -4.28
CA LEU A 13 0.59 -2.31 -2.83
C LEU A 13 -0.17 -3.45 -2.15
N ASN A 14 -1.41 -3.70 -2.57
CA ASN A 14 -2.22 -4.79 -2.02
C ASN A 14 -1.53 -6.14 -2.19
N GLN A 15 -0.96 -6.42 -3.37
CA GLN A 15 -0.22 -7.66 -3.60
C GLN A 15 1.01 -7.76 -2.68
N SER A 16 1.76 -6.65 -2.52
CA SER A 16 2.92 -6.61 -1.62
C SER A 16 2.51 -6.83 -0.16
N GLN A 17 1.37 -6.31 0.29
CA GLN A 17 0.85 -6.54 1.64
C GLN A 17 0.52 -8.01 1.88
N ALA A 18 -0.22 -8.64 0.96
CA ALA A 18 -0.55 -10.07 1.06
C ALA A 18 0.72 -10.96 1.08
N VAL A 19 1.72 -10.63 0.28
CA VAL A 19 3.04 -11.30 0.34
C VAL A 19 3.66 -11.13 1.73
N ASN A 20 3.67 -9.91 2.27
CA ASN A 20 4.26 -9.63 3.58
C ASN A 20 3.53 -10.34 4.73
N GLU A 21 2.20 -10.42 4.69
CA GLU A 21 1.37 -11.13 5.66
C GLU A 21 1.75 -12.61 5.72
N VAL A 22 1.84 -13.28 4.57
CA VAL A 22 2.29 -14.68 4.49
C VAL A 22 3.71 -14.84 5.02
N MET A 23 4.63 -13.95 4.63
CA MET A 23 6.02 -14.00 5.12
C MET A 23 6.10 -13.84 6.64
N LEU A 24 5.30 -12.94 7.23
CA LEU A 24 5.22 -12.76 8.68
C LEU A 24 4.68 -14.02 9.39
N ILE A 25 3.64 -14.65 8.85
CA ILE A 25 3.12 -15.91 9.39
C ILE A 25 4.20 -16.99 9.40
N VAL A 26 4.93 -17.13 8.29
CA VAL A 26 6.01 -18.12 8.16
C VAL A 26 7.12 -17.86 9.17
N PHE A 27 7.63 -16.63 9.27
CA PHE A 27 8.71 -16.31 10.20
C PHE A 27 8.30 -16.40 11.65
N ASN A 28 7.07 -16.03 12.00
CA ASN A 28 6.57 -16.15 13.37
C ASN A 28 6.32 -17.61 13.78
N THR A 29 5.91 -18.46 12.85
CA THR A 29 5.57 -19.85 13.13
C THR A 29 6.80 -20.75 13.20
N VAL A 30 7.70 -20.63 12.23
CA VAL A 30 8.87 -21.52 12.13
C VAL A 30 10.03 -20.96 12.95
N GLY A 31 10.22 -19.63 12.96
CA GLY A 31 11.22 -18.97 13.79
C GLY A 31 12.67 -19.20 13.37
N GLU A 32 13.52 -19.48 14.35
CA GLU A 32 14.99 -19.51 14.25
C GLU A 32 15.56 -20.44 13.16
N PRO A 33 15.02 -21.64 12.89
CA PRO A 33 15.53 -22.53 11.83
C PRO A 33 15.53 -21.93 10.43
N ILE A 34 14.72 -20.90 10.20
CA ILE A 34 14.65 -20.19 8.91
C ILE A 34 15.15 -18.75 8.97
N GLN A 35 15.60 -18.29 10.14
CA GLN A 35 16.06 -16.92 10.34
C GLN A 35 17.40 -16.67 9.61
N GLY A 36 17.53 -15.51 8.96
CA GLY A 36 18.76 -15.11 8.27
C GLY A 36 18.98 -15.77 6.90
N LEU A 37 18.06 -16.63 6.44
CA LEU A 37 18.16 -17.32 5.15
C LEU A 37 17.59 -16.49 3.99
N ALA A 38 18.37 -15.54 3.50
CA ALA A 38 17.97 -14.66 2.41
C ALA A 38 17.47 -15.44 1.16
N SER A 39 18.15 -16.53 0.79
CA SER A 39 17.78 -17.34 -0.39
C SER A 39 16.44 -18.04 -0.27
N LEU A 40 16.06 -18.50 0.94
CA LEU A 40 14.75 -19.06 1.21
C LEU A 40 13.69 -17.96 1.18
N SER A 41 13.96 -16.84 1.86
CA SER A 41 13.05 -15.69 1.88
C SER A 41 12.73 -15.19 0.47
N ASP A 42 13.74 -15.04 -0.39
CA ASP A 42 13.57 -14.59 -1.77
C ASP A 42 12.82 -15.62 -2.64
N ARG A 43 12.97 -16.92 -2.35
CA ARG A 43 12.26 -17.97 -3.07
C ARG A 43 10.79 -18.02 -2.68
N LEU A 44 10.49 -17.99 -1.38
CA LEU A 44 9.12 -17.90 -0.86
C LEU A 44 8.44 -16.64 -1.41
N LYS A 45 9.09 -15.48 -1.32
CA LYS A 45 8.55 -14.22 -1.82
C LYS A 45 8.17 -14.30 -3.29
N ARG A 46 9.08 -14.77 -4.15
CA ARG A 46 8.82 -14.93 -5.59
C ARG A 46 7.66 -15.87 -5.86
N MET A 47 7.64 -17.02 -5.20
CA MET A 47 6.58 -18.02 -5.33
C MET A 47 5.21 -17.44 -4.93
N ILE A 48 5.12 -16.77 -3.77
CA ILE A 48 3.88 -16.15 -3.30
C ILE A 48 3.44 -15.05 -4.27
N SER A 49 4.35 -14.19 -4.74
CA SER A 49 4.06 -13.15 -5.72
C SER A 49 3.47 -13.70 -7.02
N VAL A 50 3.97 -14.83 -7.51
CA VAL A 50 3.44 -15.49 -8.72
C VAL A 50 2.03 -16.02 -8.49
N LEU A 51 1.76 -16.64 -7.34
CA LEU A 51 0.43 -17.17 -7.01
C LEU A 51 -0.61 -16.07 -6.73
N LEU A 52 -0.14 -14.88 -6.38
CA LEU A 52 -0.95 -13.67 -6.21
C LEU A 52 -0.97 -12.78 -7.47
N ASP A 53 -0.41 -13.24 -8.59
CA ASP A 53 -0.45 -12.46 -9.83
C ASP A 53 -1.90 -12.33 -10.33
N GLY A 54 -2.29 -11.12 -10.69
CA GLY A 54 -3.67 -10.84 -11.08
C GLY A 54 -4.68 -10.71 -9.92
N MET A 55 -4.23 -10.63 -8.66
CA MET A 55 -5.12 -10.46 -7.48
C MET A 55 -6.09 -9.26 -7.56
N HIS A 56 -5.80 -8.28 -8.41
CA HIS A 56 -6.67 -7.13 -8.65
C HIS A 56 -7.88 -7.43 -9.56
N LYS A 57 -7.90 -8.58 -10.24
CA LYS A 57 -8.96 -8.97 -11.16
C LYS A 57 -10.16 -9.51 -10.40
N PRO A 58 -11.40 -9.25 -10.86
CA PRO A 58 -12.62 -9.65 -10.15
C PRO A 58 -12.85 -11.17 -10.13
N ASP A 59 -12.29 -11.90 -11.09
CA ASP A 59 -12.36 -13.36 -11.21
C ASP A 59 -11.22 -14.07 -10.44
N PHE A 60 -10.34 -13.32 -9.78
CA PHE A 60 -9.26 -13.88 -9.01
C PHE A 60 -9.79 -14.59 -7.76
N LYS A 61 -9.43 -15.87 -7.62
CA LYS A 61 -9.88 -16.72 -6.52
C LYS A 61 -8.88 -16.65 -5.36
N PHE A 62 -9.02 -15.61 -4.55
CA PHE A 62 -8.06 -15.33 -3.47
C PHE A 62 -7.93 -16.47 -2.46
N ASP A 63 -9.05 -17.08 -2.05
CA ASP A 63 -9.03 -18.20 -1.10
C ASP A 63 -8.31 -19.43 -1.67
N GLU A 64 -8.61 -19.82 -2.93
CA GLU A 64 -7.92 -20.94 -3.61
C GLU A 64 -6.41 -20.66 -3.78
N SER A 65 -6.03 -19.41 -4.07
CA SER A 65 -4.62 -19.01 -4.13
C SER A 65 -3.94 -19.12 -2.77
N LEU A 66 -4.59 -18.76 -1.66
CA LEU A 66 -4.03 -18.90 -0.31
C LEU A 66 -3.86 -20.36 0.12
N GLU A 67 -4.80 -21.23 -0.25
CA GLU A 67 -4.66 -22.68 -0.06
C GLU A 67 -3.42 -23.21 -0.81
N ALA A 68 -3.28 -22.86 -2.09
CA ALA A 68 -2.12 -23.23 -2.90
C ALA A 68 -0.80 -22.67 -2.34
N ILE A 69 -0.80 -21.40 -1.91
CA ILE A 69 0.34 -20.77 -1.25
C ILE A 69 0.72 -21.56 0.01
N SER A 70 -0.24 -21.93 0.86
CA SER A 70 0.04 -22.65 2.10
C SER A 70 0.70 -24.00 1.84
N ALA A 71 0.22 -24.75 0.85
CA ALA A 71 0.80 -26.04 0.48
C ALA A 71 2.23 -25.89 -0.06
N GLN A 72 2.46 -24.90 -0.94
CA GLN A 72 3.79 -24.66 -1.50
C GLN A 72 4.78 -24.14 -0.46
N VAL A 73 4.32 -23.27 0.46
CA VAL A 73 5.12 -22.81 1.61
C VAL A 73 5.57 -23.99 2.46
N CYS A 74 4.66 -24.90 2.84
CA CYS A 74 5.02 -26.10 3.60
C CYS A 74 6.04 -26.99 2.86
N CYS A 75 5.86 -27.17 1.55
CA CYS A 75 6.80 -27.92 0.71
C CYS A 75 8.20 -27.28 0.68
N GLU A 76 8.26 -25.97 0.42
CA GLU A 76 9.52 -25.23 0.34
C GLU A 76 10.24 -25.14 1.68
N LEU A 77 9.49 -25.02 2.79
CA LEU A 77 10.03 -25.06 4.14
C LEU A 77 10.59 -26.45 4.47
N ASN A 78 9.86 -27.52 4.18
CA ASN A 78 10.32 -28.89 4.43
C ASN A 78 11.60 -29.21 3.64
N LYS A 79 11.63 -28.89 2.34
CA LYS A 79 12.82 -29.03 1.51
C LYS A 79 14.02 -28.27 2.08
N SER A 80 13.76 -27.02 2.48
CA SER A 80 14.76 -26.13 3.06
C SER A 80 15.32 -26.61 4.40
N LEU A 81 14.48 -27.22 5.24
CA LEU A 81 14.88 -27.78 6.52
C LEU A 81 15.71 -29.04 6.32
N THR A 82 15.26 -29.96 5.46
CA THR A 82 15.95 -31.23 5.20
C THR A 82 17.30 -31.03 4.51
N GLU A 83 17.42 -30.08 3.57
CA GLU A 83 18.70 -29.68 2.96
C GLU A 83 19.74 -29.20 3.99
N ARG A 84 19.30 -28.77 5.17
CA ARG A 84 20.14 -28.29 6.28
C ARG A 84 20.20 -29.25 7.47
N ASN A 85 19.71 -30.48 7.31
CA ASN A 85 19.65 -31.50 8.36
C ASN A 85 18.75 -31.13 9.55
N TYR A 86 17.80 -30.21 9.36
CA TYR A 86 16.72 -29.98 10.32
C TYR A 86 15.59 -30.99 10.08
N PRO A 87 14.82 -31.36 11.12
CA PRO A 87 13.62 -32.15 10.95
C PRO A 87 12.60 -31.40 10.08
N ALA A 88 11.84 -32.15 9.28
CA ALA A 88 10.68 -31.61 8.58
C ALA A 88 9.65 -31.05 9.58
N LEU A 89 8.82 -30.12 9.12
CA LEU A 89 7.71 -29.57 9.88
C LEU A 89 6.75 -30.70 10.28
N THR A 90 6.32 -30.69 11.55
CA THR A 90 5.29 -31.63 12.02
C THR A 90 3.96 -31.38 11.31
N SER A 91 3.09 -32.39 11.29
CA SER A 91 1.73 -32.22 10.72
C SER A 91 0.97 -31.10 11.41
N GLU A 92 1.14 -30.94 12.73
CA GLU A 92 0.50 -29.88 13.52
C GLU A 92 0.94 -28.48 13.07
N VAL A 93 2.25 -28.26 12.88
CA VAL A 93 2.78 -26.97 12.41
C VAL A 93 2.31 -26.67 10.99
N GLN A 94 2.25 -27.67 10.11
CA GLN A 94 1.75 -27.49 8.75
C GLN A 94 0.26 -27.12 8.75
N THR A 95 -0.57 -27.80 9.54
CA THR A 95 -2.00 -27.46 9.68
C THR A 95 -2.18 -26.05 10.25
N MET A 96 -1.36 -25.66 11.23
CA MET A 96 -1.38 -24.31 11.81
C MET A 96 -1.01 -23.25 10.77
N LEU A 97 0.08 -23.46 10.00
CA LEU A 97 0.49 -22.56 8.91
C LEU A 97 -0.63 -22.38 7.89
N THR A 98 -1.23 -23.48 7.45
CA THR A 98 -2.35 -23.45 6.50
C THR A 98 -3.54 -22.68 7.06
N GLY A 99 -3.94 -22.95 8.31
CA GLY A 99 -5.03 -22.23 8.96
C GLY A 99 -4.76 -20.73 9.06
N GLN A 100 -3.55 -20.33 9.45
CA GLN A 100 -3.18 -18.92 9.57
C GLN A 100 -3.12 -18.21 8.20
N ILE A 101 -2.52 -18.84 7.18
CA ILE A 101 -2.45 -18.27 5.82
C ILE A 101 -3.86 -18.12 5.23
N CYS A 102 -4.72 -19.13 5.36
CA CYS A 102 -6.09 -19.07 4.83
C CYS A 102 -6.99 -18.13 5.63
N SER A 103 -6.59 -17.72 6.83
CA SER A 103 -7.33 -16.73 7.64
C SER A 103 -7.06 -15.28 7.25
N ILE A 104 -6.07 -15.00 6.38
CA ILE A 104 -5.72 -13.64 5.93
C ILE A 104 -6.92 -12.82 5.39
N PRO A 105 -7.86 -13.38 4.60
CA PRO A 105 -8.99 -12.62 4.06
C PRO A 105 -9.95 -12.09 5.13
N GLN A 106 -9.92 -12.66 6.34
CA GLN A 106 -10.81 -12.30 7.44
C GLN A 106 -10.55 -10.85 7.89
N LYS A 107 -11.63 -10.10 8.14
CA LYS A 107 -11.56 -8.66 8.43
C LYS A 107 -10.91 -8.35 9.78
N ASP A 108 -11.02 -9.28 10.72
CA ASP A 108 -10.48 -9.23 12.07
C ASP A 108 -9.13 -9.94 12.20
N ASN A 109 -8.50 -10.32 11.08
CA ASN A 109 -7.19 -10.94 11.08
C ASN A 109 -6.14 -9.96 11.64
N PRO A 110 -5.49 -10.27 12.78
CA PRO A 110 -4.59 -9.32 13.45
C PRO A 110 -3.32 -9.04 12.63
N ILE A 111 -2.85 -9.99 11.81
CA ILE A 111 -1.66 -9.83 10.98
C ILE A 111 -1.97 -8.88 9.82
N ARG A 112 -3.12 -9.05 9.18
CA ARG A 112 -3.62 -8.14 8.14
C ARG A 112 -3.76 -6.72 8.68
N THR A 113 -4.50 -6.53 9.78
CA THR A 113 -4.67 -5.20 10.39
C THR A 113 -3.32 -4.57 10.73
N LEU A 114 -2.40 -5.33 11.33
CA LEU A 114 -1.05 -4.86 11.66
C LEU A 114 -0.27 -4.39 10.42
N VAL A 115 -0.35 -5.13 9.31
CA VAL A 115 0.35 -4.80 8.06
C VAL A 115 -0.29 -3.59 7.40
N GLU A 116 -1.62 -3.52 7.35
CA GLU A 116 -2.38 -2.37 6.86
C GLU A 116 -2.01 -1.08 7.61
N ASP A 117 -2.03 -1.11 8.94
CA ASP A 117 -1.70 0.03 9.81
C ASP A 117 -0.25 0.50 9.59
N ARG A 118 0.71 -0.42 9.54
CA ARG A 118 2.13 -0.10 9.33
C ARG A 118 2.39 0.49 7.95
N VAL A 119 1.73 -0.03 6.92
CA VAL A 119 1.83 0.50 5.56
C VAL A 119 1.23 1.90 5.49
N GLN A 120 0.05 2.10 6.08
CA GLN A 120 -0.57 3.42 6.16
C GLN A 120 0.36 4.40 6.86
N GLN A 121 0.90 4.04 8.03
CA GLN A 121 1.84 4.87 8.77
C GLN A 121 3.09 5.20 7.94
N TYR A 122 3.68 4.22 7.26
CA TYR A 122 4.84 4.42 6.39
C TYR A 122 4.54 5.47 5.31
N PHE A 123 3.44 5.33 4.58
CA PHE A 123 3.06 6.29 3.55
C PHE A 123 2.67 7.67 4.11
N THR A 124 2.03 7.74 5.29
CA THR A 124 1.76 9.01 5.97
C THR A 124 3.05 9.75 6.31
N VAL A 125 4.06 9.04 6.84
CA VAL A 125 5.38 9.63 7.11
C VAL A 125 6.05 10.10 5.83
N LEU A 126 6.00 9.31 4.75
CA LEU A 126 6.53 9.72 3.46
C LEU A 126 5.88 11.03 2.99
N LEU A 127 4.55 11.13 3.00
CA LEU A 127 3.85 12.31 2.48
C LEU A 127 4.01 13.57 3.35
N SER A 128 4.26 13.39 4.65
CA SER A 128 4.39 14.50 5.61
C SER A 128 5.80 15.10 5.64
N ASP A 129 6.81 14.36 5.16
CA ASP A 129 8.20 14.80 5.17
C ASP A 129 8.51 15.74 3.99
N PRO A 130 9.22 16.87 4.19
CA PRO A 130 9.65 17.75 3.11
C PRO A 130 10.60 17.10 2.09
N LYS A 131 11.30 16.03 2.47
CA LYS A 131 12.27 15.26 1.67
C LYS A 131 11.88 13.78 1.66
N PRO A 132 10.74 13.42 1.07
CA PRO A 132 10.13 12.10 1.18
C PRO A 132 11.01 10.98 0.60
N LEU A 133 11.84 11.28 -0.41
CA LEU A 133 12.76 10.31 -1.00
C LEU A 133 13.82 9.79 -0.02
N THR A 134 14.21 10.59 0.98
CA THR A 134 15.18 10.18 2.00
C THR A 134 14.59 9.18 3.01
N LYS A 135 13.26 9.13 3.09
CA LYS A 135 12.50 8.29 4.02
C LYS A 135 12.11 6.93 3.43
N LEU A 136 12.29 6.72 2.12
CA LEU A 136 11.97 5.46 1.45
C LEU A 136 12.73 4.26 2.02
N GLU A 137 13.94 4.48 2.57
CA GLU A 137 14.74 3.42 3.17
C GLU A 137 14.32 3.10 4.62
N GLN A 138 13.50 3.96 5.23
CA GLN A 138 13.06 3.87 6.63
C GLN A 138 11.79 3.00 6.74
N VAL A 139 11.87 1.77 6.26
CA VAL A 139 10.76 0.81 6.32
C VAL A 139 10.64 0.24 7.74
N PRO A 140 9.46 0.26 8.37
CA PRO A 140 9.27 -0.22 9.74
C PRO A 140 9.50 -1.73 9.86
N ALA A 141 9.89 -2.16 11.05
CA ALA A 141 10.05 -3.58 11.36
C ALA A 141 8.75 -4.35 11.06
N GLY A 142 8.88 -5.50 10.41
CA GLY A 142 7.75 -6.32 9.96
C GLY A 142 7.20 -5.99 8.58
N LEU A 143 7.71 -4.94 7.91
CA LEU A 143 7.54 -4.73 6.46
C LEU A 143 8.85 -5.00 5.69
N THR A 144 9.91 -5.40 6.39
CA THR A 144 11.24 -5.70 5.82
C THR A 144 11.21 -6.66 4.63
N PRO A 145 10.40 -7.75 4.62
CA PRO A 145 10.32 -8.66 3.47
C PRO A 145 9.98 -7.98 2.14
N ILE A 146 9.22 -6.89 2.19
CA ILE A 146 8.75 -6.12 1.03
C ILE A 146 9.39 -4.73 0.91
N LYS A 147 10.54 -4.52 1.56
CA LYS A 147 11.23 -3.21 1.58
C LYS A 147 11.50 -2.67 0.15
N ALA A 148 11.97 -3.54 -0.75
CA ALA A 148 12.33 -3.13 -2.11
C ALA A 148 11.08 -2.70 -2.91
N GLU A 149 10.00 -3.46 -2.77
CA GLU A 149 8.69 -3.24 -3.38
C GLU A 149 8.08 -1.92 -2.87
N LEU A 150 8.07 -1.70 -1.55
CA LEU A 150 7.63 -0.44 -0.94
C LEU A 150 8.45 0.76 -1.40
N GLY A 151 9.76 0.59 -1.63
CA GLY A 151 10.60 1.64 -2.18
C GLY A 151 10.20 2.03 -3.62
N LEU A 152 9.90 1.03 -4.47
CA LEU A 152 9.44 1.27 -5.84
C LEU A 152 8.05 1.91 -5.88
N ILE A 153 7.10 1.36 -5.13
CA ILE A 153 5.73 1.88 -5.01
C ILE A 153 5.76 3.30 -4.42
N GLY A 154 6.54 3.50 -3.36
CA GLY A 154 6.76 4.80 -2.72
C GLY A 154 7.26 5.87 -3.68
N ARG A 155 8.28 5.56 -4.50
CA ARG A 155 8.77 6.50 -5.54
C ARG A 155 7.68 6.90 -6.52
N LYS A 156 6.92 5.93 -7.04
CA LYS A 156 5.82 6.19 -7.98
C LYS A 156 4.74 7.07 -7.33
N PHE A 157 4.37 6.76 -6.09
CA PHE A 157 3.36 7.48 -5.34
C PHE A 157 3.78 8.91 -5.00
N ILE A 158 5.00 9.12 -4.52
CA ILE A 158 5.57 10.46 -4.27
C ILE A 158 5.58 11.29 -5.55
N SER A 159 6.03 10.72 -6.67
CA SER A 159 6.05 11.41 -7.96
C SER A 159 4.64 11.86 -8.39
N LEU A 160 3.65 10.98 -8.23
CA LEU A 160 2.25 11.28 -8.55
C LEU A 160 1.69 12.40 -7.65
N VAL A 161 1.91 12.32 -6.34
CA VAL A 161 1.42 13.34 -5.38
C VAL A 161 2.10 14.68 -5.62
N ASN A 162 3.42 14.71 -5.86
CA ASN A 162 4.14 15.95 -6.14
C ASN A 162 3.67 16.61 -7.43
N TYR A 163 3.41 15.82 -8.48
CA TYR A 163 2.84 16.33 -9.71
C TYR A 163 1.46 16.95 -9.46
N ASN A 164 0.57 16.23 -8.78
CA ASN A 164 -0.75 16.74 -8.42
C ASN A 164 -0.68 18.02 -7.58
N ARG A 165 0.24 18.09 -6.61
CA ARG A 165 0.45 19.28 -5.80
C ARG A 165 0.98 20.47 -6.60
N ALA A 166 1.86 20.24 -7.58
CA ALA A 166 2.40 21.29 -8.42
C ALA A 166 1.32 21.88 -9.35
N ILE A 167 0.48 21.03 -9.95
CA ILE A 167 -0.57 21.47 -10.88
C ILE A 167 -1.75 22.08 -10.13
N TYR A 168 -2.27 21.40 -9.10
CA TYR A 168 -3.50 21.80 -8.43
C TYR A 168 -3.29 22.64 -7.17
N GLY A 169 -2.07 22.67 -6.63
CA GLY A 169 -1.72 23.41 -5.41
C GLY A 169 -2.11 24.89 -5.44
N PRO A 170 -1.87 25.65 -6.53
CA PRO A 170 -2.29 27.05 -6.63
C PRO A 170 -3.81 27.22 -6.49
N PHE A 171 -4.61 26.30 -7.05
CA PHE A 171 -6.07 26.34 -6.96
C PHE A 171 -6.55 26.05 -5.54
N TYR A 172 -5.99 25.03 -4.88
CA TYR A 172 -6.30 24.75 -3.47
C TYR A 172 -5.89 25.91 -2.56
N ALA A 173 -4.72 26.51 -2.78
CA ALA A 173 -4.26 27.65 -2.03
C ALA A 173 -5.18 28.87 -2.20
N ASP A 174 -5.75 29.08 -3.39
CA ASP A 174 -6.73 30.15 -3.63
C ASP A 174 -8.06 29.93 -2.91
N ILE A 175 -8.58 28.70 -2.95
CA ILE A 175 -9.78 28.33 -2.19
C ILE A 175 -9.54 28.55 -0.69
N ILE A 176 -8.42 28.05 -0.15
CA ILE A 176 -8.06 28.21 1.27
C ILE A 176 -7.91 29.69 1.62
N ARG A 177 -7.26 30.49 0.77
CA ARG A 177 -7.10 31.93 0.98
C ARG A 177 -8.46 32.63 1.05
N LYS A 178 -9.38 32.31 0.13
CA LYS A 178 -10.74 32.87 0.14
C LYS A 178 -11.48 32.50 1.42
N LEU A 179 -11.43 31.23 1.84
CA LEU A 179 -12.11 30.78 3.06
C LEU A 179 -11.53 31.42 4.34
N LEU A 180 -10.21 31.62 4.41
CA LEU A 180 -9.55 32.19 5.59
C LEU A 180 -9.62 33.72 5.65
N PHE A 181 -9.61 34.40 4.50
CA PHE A 181 -9.42 35.86 4.43
C PHE A 181 -10.55 36.62 3.73
N SER A 182 -11.59 35.95 3.19
CA SER A 182 -12.75 36.62 2.57
C SER A 182 -13.96 36.81 3.49
N ASN A 183 -13.79 36.77 4.82
CA ASN A 183 -14.79 37.29 5.77
C ASN A 183 -14.75 38.85 5.87
N GLY A 184 -14.80 39.54 4.72
CA GLY A 184 -15.08 40.98 4.66
C GLY A 184 -16.59 41.23 4.51
N PRO A 185 -17.14 42.38 4.97
CA PRO A 185 -18.59 42.62 4.95
C PRO A 185 -19.14 42.49 3.53
N PRO A 186 -20.44 42.16 3.36
CA PRO A 186 -21.04 42.11 2.04
C PRO A 186 -20.81 43.47 1.39
N ALA A 187 -20.13 43.48 0.25
CA ALA A 187 -19.98 44.67 -0.57
C ALA A 187 -21.39 45.06 -1.05
N GLY A 188 -22.04 45.89 -0.24
CA GLY A 188 -23.20 46.66 -0.66
C GLY A 188 -22.83 47.51 -1.86
N SER A 189 -23.82 47.69 -2.72
CA SER A 189 -23.84 48.54 -3.92
C SER A 189 -22.97 48.09 -5.10
N LEU A 190 -23.58 47.27 -5.95
CA LEU A 190 -23.42 47.39 -7.41
C LEU A 190 -23.69 48.86 -7.82
N PRO A 191 -22.86 49.50 -8.66
CA PRO A 191 -23.20 50.80 -9.22
C PRO A 191 -24.42 50.67 -10.13
N GLN A 192 -25.48 51.41 -9.78
CA GLN A 192 -26.68 51.60 -10.57
C GLN A 192 -26.30 52.15 -11.95
N LYS A 193 -26.79 51.48 -12.99
CA LYS A 193 -26.74 51.93 -14.39
C LYS A 193 -27.46 53.28 -14.48
N THR A 194 -26.73 54.38 -14.65
CA THR A 194 -27.30 55.67 -14.99
C THR A 194 -27.78 55.61 -16.44
N ALA A 195 -29.10 55.66 -16.62
CA ALA A 195 -29.72 56.00 -17.88
C ALA A 195 -29.41 57.47 -18.19
N GLN A 196 -28.73 57.73 -19.30
CA GLN A 196 -28.73 59.05 -19.92
C GLN A 196 -29.74 59.01 -21.07
N ASP A 197 -30.94 59.51 -20.78
CA ASP A 197 -31.77 60.15 -21.79
C ASP A 197 -31.10 61.47 -22.18
N SER A 198 -30.92 61.69 -23.47
CA SER A 198 -30.85 63.04 -24.05
C SER A 198 -31.33 62.95 -25.49
N VAL A 199 -32.62 63.21 -25.63
CA VAL A 199 -33.30 63.69 -26.82
C VAL A 199 -32.60 64.95 -27.34
N SER A 200 -32.39 65.02 -28.65
CA SER A 200 -32.44 66.29 -29.39
C SER A 200 -33.21 66.05 -30.68
N GLN A 201 -34.38 66.71 -30.77
CA GLN A 201 -35.07 67.03 -32.01
C GLN A 201 -34.29 68.13 -32.73
N ASP A 202 -34.06 67.98 -34.03
CA ASP A 202 -34.61 68.82 -35.11
C ASP A 202 -34.18 68.27 -36.48
#